data_AF-A0A9Q2KXT2-F1
#
_entry.id   AF-A0A9Q2KXT2-F1
#
_cell.length_a   1.000
_cell.length_b   1.000
_cell.length_c   1.000
_cell.angle_alpha   90.00
_cell.angle_beta   90.00
_cell.angle_gamma   90.00
#
_symmetry.space_group_name_H-M   'P 1'
#
loop_
_entity.id
_entity.type
_entity.pdbx_description
1 polymer ?
#
loop_
_entity_poly.entity_id
_entity_poly.type
_entity_poly.pdbx_seq_one_letter_code
_entity_poly.pdbx_strand_id
1 'polypeptide(L)'
;MNNLNFRETISIATNIYKRAFKITFVLAFMLSFISEFCFVYLMNHGMADYIQSGNEADISQLPSGNILASIFLLIVVATVFVYAMIIILQGIVVKHEIKVSDALKIALQIFSKRIFVFLGAFLLSMIAMTLFTMFLQYIGIFLGILFFLTVMPAVLLAQKGVFESISNNFSIIRSNFFYMFRISITILALMIIKPLVTFGLIYLLKNFGLETSSLEMSIQNIVVTVVDAFILPFIFAISVATFFSTNSK
;
A
#
# COMPACT_ATOMS: atom_id res chain seq x y z
N MET A 1 -32.21 -7.24 -4.16
CA MET A 1 -30.79 -6.93 -3.87
C MET A 1 -29.95 -7.67 -4.91
N ASN A 2 -29.28 -6.97 -5.83
CA ASN A 2 -28.31 -7.65 -6.71
C ASN A 2 -27.16 -8.16 -5.84
N ASN A 3 -26.94 -9.47 -5.86
CA ASN A 3 -25.82 -10.10 -5.17
C ASN A 3 -24.53 -9.59 -5.82
N LEU A 4 -23.71 -8.86 -5.06
CA LEU A 4 -22.38 -8.47 -5.51
C LEU A 4 -21.56 -9.73 -5.80
N ASN A 5 -20.95 -9.77 -6.99
CA ASN A 5 -20.22 -10.93 -7.44
C ASN A 5 -18.72 -10.77 -7.17
N PHE A 6 -18.21 -11.62 -6.26
CA PHE A 6 -16.79 -11.68 -5.92
C PHE A 6 -15.90 -11.91 -7.15
N ARG A 7 -16.26 -12.89 -8.00
CA ARG A 7 -15.45 -13.25 -9.18
C ARG A 7 -15.39 -12.10 -10.18
N GLU A 8 -16.51 -11.43 -10.39
CA GLU A 8 -16.59 -10.27 -11.26
C GLU A 8 -15.72 -9.12 -10.75
N THR A 9 -15.73 -8.87 -9.44
CA THR A 9 -14.89 -7.82 -8.83
C THR A 9 -13.40 -8.12 -8.95
N ILE A 10 -12.98 -9.37 -8.76
CA ILE A 10 -11.58 -9.77 -8.99
C ILE A 10 -11.20 -9.68 -10.47
N SER A 11 -12.12 -10.00 -11.39
CA SER A 11 -11.92 -9.80 -12.83
C SER A 11 -11.74 -8.31 -13.17
N ILE A 12 -12.58 -7.44 -12.61
CA ILE A 12 -12.44 -5.98 -12.74
C ILE A 12 -11.06 -5.56 -12.21
N ALA A 13 -10.70 -5.93 -10.97
CA ALA A 13 -9.42 -5.60 -10.36
C ALA A 13 -8.23 -6.03 -11.23
N THR A 14 -8.31 -7.22 -11.84
CA THR A 14 -7.29 -7.72 -12.78
C THR A 14 -7.19 -6.84 -14.02
N ASN A 15 -8.33 -6.40 -14.58
CA ASN A 15 -8.34 -5.48 -15.70
C ASN A 15 -7.82 -4.08 -15.33
N ILE A 16 -8.18 -3.55 -14.15
CA ILE A 16 -7.64 -2.30 -13.60
C ILE A 16 -6.12 -2.39 -13.54
N TYR A 17 -5.62 -3.45 -12.90
CA TYR A 17 -4.20 -3.67 -12.71
C TYR A 17 -3.46 -3.78 -14.05
N LYS A 18 -3.94 -4.61 -14.99
CA LYS A 18 -3.30 -4.76 -16.31
C LYS A 18 -3.24 -3.45 -17.09
N ARG A 19 -4.33 -2.67 -17.11
CA ARG A 19 -4.39 -1.39 -17.85
C ARG A 19 -3.48 -0.33 -17.24
N ALA A 20 -3.43 -0.23 -15.90
CA ALA A 20 -2.63 0.76 -15.20
C ALA A 20 -1.21 0.28 -14.83
N PHE A 21 -0.87 -0.98 -15.12
CA PHE A 21 0.31 -1.67 -14.59
C PHE A 21 1.59 -0.84 -14.69
N LYS A 22 1.94 -0.40 -15.90
CA LYS A 22 3.23 0.27 -16.16
C LYS A 22 3.41 1.49 -15.25
N ILE A 23 2.39 2.35 -15.17
CA ILE A 23 2.51 3.59 -14.40
C ILE A 23 2.45 3.33 -12.89
N THR A 24 1.58 2.42 -12.44
CA THR A 24 1.46 2.11 -11.01
C THR A 24 2.66 1.33 -10.50
N PHE A 25 3.28 0.49 -11.33
CA PHE A 25 4.52 -0.21 -11.03
C PHE A 25 5.66 0.78 -10.87
N VAL A 26 5.85 1.71 -11.81
CA VAL A 26 6.92 2.73 -11.72
C VAL A 26 6.76 3.58 -10.45
N LEU A 27 5.54 3.99 -10.11
CA LEU A 27 5.26 4.74 -8.88
C LEU A 27 5.59 3.92 -7.62
N ALA A 28 5.11 2.68 -7.55
CA ALA A 28 5.37 1.81 -6.40
C ALA A 28 6.86 1.46 -6.29
N PHE A 29 7.54 1.22 -7.42
CA PHE A 29 8.97 0.98 -7.47
C PHE A 29 9.77 2.17 -6.98
N MET A 30 9.42 3.40 -7.40
CA MET A 30 10.07 4.62 -6.88
C MET A 30 9.87 4.78 -5.37
N LEU A 31 8.68 4.49 -4.85
CA LEU A 31 8.43 4.51 -3.41
C LEU A 31 9.30 3.50 -2.68
N SER A 32 9.26 2.24 -3.11
CA SER A 32 10.04 1.17 -2.50
C SER A 32 11.54 1.47 -2.56
N PHE A 33 12.03 2.03 -3.67
CA PHE A 33 13.42 2.46 -3.79
C PHE A 33 13.79 3.56 -2.79
N ILE A 34 12.95 4.58 -2.62
CA ILE A 34 13.17 5.65 -1.63
C ILE A 34 13.17 5.08 -0.22
N SER A 35 12.19 4.24 0.12
CA SER A 35 12.09 3.60 1.43
C SER A 35 13.31 2.74 1.73
N GLU A 36 13.76 1.96 0.75
CA GLU A 36 14.92 1.09 0.87
C GLU A 36 16.22 1.89 1.01
N PHE A 37 16.40 2.95 0.21
CA PHE A 37 17.54 3.86 0.34
C PHE A 37 17.61 4.46 1.75
N CYS A 38 16.48 4.93 2.28
CA CYS A 38 16.40 5.44 3.64
C CYS A 38 16.70 4.36 4.68
N PHE A 39 16.19 3.14 4.49
CA PHE A 39 16.44 2.02 5.39
C PHE A 39 17.93 1.65 5.44
N VAL A 40 18.57 1.45 4.29
CA VAL A 40 20.01 1.17 4.18
C VAL A 40 20.84 2.29 4.80
N TYR A 41 20.46 3.55 4.57
CA TYR A 41 21.13 4.69 5.20
C TYR A 41 21.07 4.58 6.74
N LEU A 42 19.89 4.32 7.31
CA LEU A 42 19.74 4.16 8.76
C LEU A 42 20.54 2.99 9.30
N MET A 43 20.50 1.84 8.62
CA MET A 43 21.25 0.64 9.01
C MET A 43 22.76 0.88 9.04
N ASN A 44 23.29 1.63 8.06
CA ASN A 44 24.71 1.99 7.99
C ASN A 44 25.14 3.06 9.02
N HIS A 45 24.20 3.70 9.71
CA HIS A 45 24.47 4.72 10.73
C HIS A 45 24.01 4.24 12.12
N GLY A 46 24.50 3.07 12.54
CA GLY A 46 24.35 2.55 13.90
C GLY A 46 22.98 1.98 14.26
N MET A 47 21.96 2.10 13.40
CA MET A 47 20.63 1.55 13.71
C MET A 47 20.62 0.02 13.77
N ALA A 48 21.47 -0.63 12.97
CA ALA A 48 21.63 -2.08 13.00
C ALA A 48 22.13 -2.57 14.36
N ASP A 49 23.19 -1.93 14.87
CA ASP A 49 23.82 -2.27 16.15
C ASP A 49 22.90 -1.94 17.33
N TYR A 50 22.19 -0.80 17.26
CA TYR A 50 21.20 -0.40 18.27
C TYR A 50 20.03 -1.39 18.42
N ILE A 51 19.52 -1.91 17.29
CA ILE A 51 18.46 -2.91 17.30
C ILE A 51 18.99 -4.26 17.83
N GLN A 52 20.17 -4.68 17.39
CA GLN A 52 20.75 -5.96 17.79
C GLN A 52 21.17 -5.99 19.26
N SER A 53 21.61 -4.86 19.82
CA SER A 53 22.01 -4.73 21.21
C SER A 53 20.83 -4.54 22.18
N GLY A 54 19.58 -4.64 21.72
CA GLY A 54 18.41 -4.41 22.58
C GLY A 54 18.32 -2.99 23.15
N ASN A 55 18.78 -1.98 22.40
CA ASN A 55 18.87 -0.56 22.78
C ASN A 55 20.03 -0.18 23.73
N GLU A 56 21.00 -1.07 23.95
CA GLU A 56 22.19 -0.78 24.77
C GLU A 56 23.35 -0.13 23.99
N ALA A 57 23.26 -0.01 22.66
CA ALA A 57 24.32 0.58 21.84
C ALA A 57 24.42 2.10 22.04
N ASP A 58 25.61 2.62 21.76
CA ASP A 58 25.89 4.05 21.88
C ASP A 58 25.03 4.87 20.88
N ILE A 59 24.13 5.66 21.45
CA ILE A 59 23.21 6.56 20.75
C ILE A 59 23.98 7.62 19.94
N SER A 60 25.25 7.88 20.27
CA SER A 60 26.10 8.83 19.56
C SER A 60 26.34 8.46 18.09
N GLN A 61 26.20 7.19 17.73
CA GLN A 61 26.36 6.69 16.35
C GLN A 61 25.10 6.83 15.50
N LEU A 62 23.94 7.10 16.13
CA LEU A 62 22.69 7.29 15.41
C LEU A 62 22.66 8.64 14.69
N PRO A 63 21.96 8.75 13.55
CA PRO A 63 21.77 10.04 12.90
C PRO A 63 21.10 11.03 13.85
N SER A 64 21.47 12.31 13.72
CA SER A 64 20.83 13.38 14.51
C SER A 64 19.30 13.34 14.36
N GLY A 65 18.59 13.78 15.41
CA GLY A 65 17.12 13.81 15.40
C GLY A 65 16.51 14.56 14.21
N ASN A 66 17.20 15.60 13.71
CA ASN A 66 16.78 16.34 12.52
C ASN A 66 16.83 15.49 11.25
N ILE A 67 17.86 14.65 11.10
CA ILE A 67 18.01 13.73 9.96
C ILE A 67 16.93 12.65 10.03
N LEU A 68 16.71 12.06 11.22
CA LEU A 68 15.67 11.06 11.44
C LEU A 68 14.28 11.61 11.13
N ALA A 69 13.95 12.81 11.62
CA ALA A 69 12.68 13.48 11.32
C ALA A 69 12.51 13.76 9.83
N SER A 70 13.59 14.15 9.14
CA SER A 70 13.56 14.41 7.69
C SER A 70 13.32 13.13 6.89
N ILE A 71 13.99 12.03 7.24
CA ILE A 71 13.78 10.71 6.62
C ILE A 71 12.35 10.24 6.84
N PHE A 72 11.84 10.35 8.07
CA PHE A 72 10.46 10.00 8.39
C PHE A 72 9.47 10.80 7.55
N LEU A 73 9.64 12.13 7.49
CA LEU A 73 8.77 13.01 6.72
C LEU A 73 8.82 12.68 5.22
N LEU A 74 10.01 12.43 4.67
CA LEU A 74 10.20 12.02 3.28
C LEU A 74 9.41 10.74 2.96
N ILE A 75 9.54 9.71 3.79
CA ILE A 75 8.85 8.42 3.61
C ILE A 75 7.33 8.61 3.69
N VAL A 76 6.83 9.35 4.67
CA VAL A 76 5.39 9.58 4.85
C VAL A 76 4.82 10.34 3.65
N VAL A 77 5.46 11.43 3.23
CA VAL A 77 5.02 12.24 2.09
C VAL A 77 5.05 11.41 0.79
N ALA A 78 6.13 10.68 0.54
CA ALA A 78 6.26 9.82 -0.63
C ALA A 78 5.18 8.73 -0.64
N THR A 79 4.92 8.08 0.50
CA THR A 79 3.91 7.03 0.65
C THR A 79 2.52 7.56 0.36
N VAL A 80 2.14 8.68 1.00
CA VAL A 80 0.83 9.32 0.81
C VAL A 80 0.64 9.72 -0.65
N PHE A 81 1.65 10.33 -1.27
CA PHE A 81 1.59 10.72 -2.68
C PHE A 81 1.40 9.51 -3.59
N VAL A 82 2.28 8.50 -3.47
CA VAL A 82 2.28 7.32 -4.35
C VAL A 82 0.99 6.52 -4.20
N TYR A 83 0.52 6.30 -2.97
CA TYR A 83 -0.72 5.55 -2.72
C TYR A 83 -1.92 6.26 -3.32
N ALA A 84 -2.03 7.58 -3.11
CA ALA A 84 -3.10 8.37 -3.72
C ALA A 84 -3.06 8.32 -5.24
N MET A 85 -1.87 8.51 -5.83
CA MET A 85 -1.69 8.50 -7.28
C MET A 85 -2.03 7.15 -7.89
N ILE A 86 -1.64 6.03 -7.27
CA ILE A 86 -2.00 4.68 -7.73
C ILE A 86 -3.53 4.54 -7.75
N ILE A 87 -4.22 4.87 -6.65
CA ILE A 87 -5.68 4.74 -6.53
C ILE A 87 -6.39 5.61 -7.58
N ILE A 88 -5.96 6.87 -7.75
CA ILE A 88 -6.59 7.79 -8.69
C ILE A 88 -6.37 7.34 -10.14
N LEU A 89 -5.13 7.00 -10.52
CA LEU A 89 -4.81 6.54 -11.86
C LEU A 89 -5.57 5.26 -12.21
N GLN A 90 -5.63 4.30 -11.29
CA GLN A 90 -6.42 3.09 -11.46
C GLN A 90 -7.91 3.40 -11.67
N GLY A 91 -8.46 4.36 -10.91
CA GLY A 91 -9.85 4.78 -11.07
C GLY A 91 -10.14 5.46 -12.42
N ILE A 92 -9.24 6.33 -12.89
CA ILE A 92 -9.40 7.10 -14.14
C ILE A 92 -9.22 6.21 -15.38
N VAL A 93 -8.15 5.41 -15.40
CA VAL A 93 -7.77 4.59 -16.57
C VAL A 93 -8.85 3.56 -16.91
N VAL A 94 -9.59 3.10 -15.90
CA VAL A 94 -10.70 2.15 -16.08
C VAL A 94 -11.95 2.83 -16.60
N LYS A 95 -12.23 4.07 -16.18
CA LYS A 95 -13.45 4.78 -16.57
C LYS A 95 -13.39 5.45 -17.94
N HIS A 96 -12.21 5.88 -18.39
CA HIS A 96 -12.16 6.88 -19.47
C HIS A 96 -11.24 6.55 -20.66
N GLU A 97 -10.58 5.37 -20.68
CA GLU A 97 -9.70 4.94 -21.79
C GLU A 97 -8.72 6.04 -22.29
N ILE A 98 -8.28 6.90 -21.38
CA ILE A 98 -7.48 8.08 -21.69
C ILE A 98 -6.01 7.68 -21.85
N LYS A 99 -5.27 8.42 -22.69
CA LYS A 99 -3.80 8.41 -22.70
C LYS A 99 -3.24 8.68 -21.30
N VAL A 100 -2.15 7.97 -20.97
CA VAL A 100 -1.50 8.01 -19.64
C VAL A 100 -1.08 9.43 -19.22
N SER A 101 -0.63 10.26 -20.16
CA SER A 101 -0.22 11.65 -19.90
C SER A 101 -1.36 12.52 -19.37
N ASP A 102 -2.55 12.37 -19.93
CA ASP A 102 -3.71 13.17 -19.54
C ASP A 102 -4.33 12.61 -18.26
N ALA A 103 -4.31 11.28 -18.08
CA ALA A 103 -4.68 10.64 -16.81
C ALA A 103 -3.81 11.14 -15.64
N LEU A 104 -2.50 11.33 -15.85
CA LEU A 104 -1.58 11.91 -14.87
C LEU A 104 -1.95 13.33 -14.48
N LYS A 105 -2.25 14.20 -15.46
CA LYS A 105 -2.65 15.59 -15.20
C LYS A 105 -3.94 15.65 -14.37
N ILE A 106 -4.94 14.86 -14.75
CA ILE A 106 -6.20 14.77 -14.01
C ILE A 106 -5.95 14.21 -12.60
N ALA A 107 -5.11 13.19 -12.47
CA ALA A 107 -4.79 12.59 -11.18
C ALA A 107 -4.13 13.60 -10.22
N LEU A 108 -3.16 14.39 -10.71
CA LEU A 108 -2.54 15.45 -9.92
C LEU A 108 -3.53 16.54 -9.52
N GLN A 109 -4.48 16.88 -10.39
CA GLN A 109 -5.52 17.87 -10.09
C GLN A 109 -6.50 17.37 -9.02
N ILE A 110 -6.88 16.09 -9.06
CA ILE A 110 -7.71 15.48 -8.01
C ILE A 110 -6.92 15.43 -6.70
N PHE A 111 -5.67 14.98 -6.75
CA PHE A 111 -4.82 14.86 -5.58
C PHE A 111 -4.62 16.21 -4.88
N SER A 112 -4.27 17.27 -5.62
CA SER A 112 -4.01 18.59 -5.04
C SER A 112 -5.22 19.18 -4.32
N LYS A 113 -6.44 18.91 -4.81
CA LYS A 113 -7.68 19.33 -4.15
C LYS A 113 -8.07 18.48 -2.94
N ARG A 114 -7.57 17.24 -2.86
CA ARG A 114 -8.05 16.22 -1.90
C ARG A 114 -6.97 15.74 -0.93
N ILE A 115 -5.75 16.27 -1.01
CA ILE A 115 -4.59 15.80 -0.24
C ILE A 115 -4.85 15.76 1.27
N PHE A 116 -5.45 16.81 1.85
CA PHE A 116 -5.71 16.86 3.29
C PHE A 116 -6.78 15.86 3.74
N VAL A 117 -7.83 15.69 2.94
CA VAL A 117 -8.89 14.71 3.24
C VAL A 117 -8.34 13.29 3.12
N PHE A 118 -7.51 13.04 2.10
CA PHE A 118 -6.83 11.76 1.93
C PHE A 118 -5.83 11.48 3.05
N LEU A 119 -5.03 12.48 3.46
CA LEU A 119 -4.09 12.36 4.57
C LEU A 119 -4.82 11.99 5.88
N GLY A 120 -5.96 12.64 6.15
CA GLY A 120 -6.80 12.30 7.30
C GLY A 120 -7.30 10.86 7.27
N ALA A 121 -7.80 10.38 6.12
CA ALA A 121 -8.23 9.00 5.96
C ALA A 121 -7.06 8.01 6.08
N PHE A 122 -5.90 8.34 5.50
CA PHE A 122 -4.69 7.53 5.55
C PHE A 122 -4.18 7.37 6.98
N LEU A 123 -3.97 8.47 7.70
CA LEU A 123 -3.50 8.45 9.09
C LEU A 123 -4.49 7.71 10.00
N LEU A 124 -5.79 7.96 9.84
CA LEU A 124 -6.81 7.25 10.62
C LEU A 124 -6.80 5.75 10.35
N SER A 125 -6.62 5.34 9.08
CA SER A 125 -6.50 3.93 8.73
C SER A 125 -5.25 3.29 9.35
N MET A 126 -4.11 4.00 9.38
CA MET A 126 -2.90 3.49 10.02
C MET A 126 -3.05 3.36 11.53
N ILE A 127 -3.65 4.36 12.20
CA ILE A 127 -3.91 4.31 13.65
C ILE A 127 -4.82 3.13 13.97
N ALA A 128 -5.94 2.99 13.25
CA ALA A 128 -6.87 1.88 13.46
C ALA A 128 -6.19 0.52 13.22
N MET A 129 -5.44 0.38 12.13
CA MET A 129 -4.72 -0.85 11.81
C MET A 129 -3.66 -1.18 12.85
N THR A 130 -2.92 -0.18 13.36
CA THR A 130 -1.92 -0.36 14.41
C THR A 130 -2.58 -0.84 15.70
N LEU A 131 -3.62 -0.15 16.16
CA LEU A 131 -4.37 -0.53 17.36
C LEU A 131 -4.94 -1.94 17.24
N PHE A 132 -5.59 -2.27 16.13
CA PHE A 132 -6.13 -3.61 15.93
C PHE A 132 -5.04 -4.68 15.89
N THR A 133 -3.91 -4.41 15.23
CA THR A 133 -2.80 -5.38 15.13
C THR A 133 -2.13 -5.60 16.48
N MET A 134 -2.01 -4.57 17.33
CA MET A 134 -1.45 -4.70 18.68
C MET A 134 -2.26 -5.67 19.56
N PHE A 135 -3.59 -5.65 19.48
CA PHE A 135 -4.44 -6.51 20.32
C PHE A 135 -4.80 -7.86 19.67
N LEU A 136 -4.90 -7.91 18.34
CA LEU A 136 -5.49 -9.05 17.61
C LEU A 136 -4.58 -9.61 16.50
N GLN A 137 -3.36 -9.10 16.36
CA GLN A 137 -2.38 -9.53 15.35
C GLN A 137 -2.98 -9.59 13.93
N TYR A 138 -2.98 -10.78 13.29
CA TYR A 138 -3.52 -10.99 11.94
C TYR A 138 -5.02 -10.75 11.82
N ILE A 139 -5.79 -11.07 12.87
CA ILE A 139 -7.23 -10.74 12.92
C ILE A 139 -7.39 -9.22 12.93
N GLY A 140 -6.47 -8.51 13.60
CA GLY A 140 -6.44 -7.05 13.61
C GLY A 140 -6.18 -6.44 12.24
N ILE A 141 -5.19 -6.96 11.50
CA ILE A 141 -4.92 -6.58 10.10
C ILE A 141 -6.15 -6.79 9.23
N PHE A 142 -6.80 -7.95 9.36
CA PHE A 142 -8.02 -8.27 8.63
C PHE A 142 -9.15 -7.26 8.90
N LEU A 143 -9.39 -6.91 10.18
CA LEU A 143 -10.39 -5.92 10.55
C LEU A 143 -10.04 -4.52 10.01
N GLY A 144 -8.77 -4.13 10.06
CA GLY A 144 -8.28 -2.89 9.45
C GLY A 144 -8.59 -2.82 7.96
N ILE A 145 -8.29 -3.88 7.21
CA ILE A 145 -8.61 -3.99 5.78
C ILE A 145 -10.13 -3.87 5.58
N LEU A 146 -10.92 -4.66 6.31
CA LEU A 146 -12.38 -4.70 6.15
C LEU A 146 -13.01 -3.31 6.38
N PHE A 147 -12.63 -2.64 7.47
CA PHE A 147 -13.20 -1.34 7.86
C PHE A 147 -12.74 -0.16 7.00
N PHE A 148 -11.63 -0.29 6.27
CA PHE A 148 -11.11 0.78 5.40
C PHE A 148 -11.09 0.44 3.90
N LEU A 149 -11.59 -0.74 3.52
CA LEU A 149 -11.48 -1.31 2.16
C LEU A 149 -11.84 -0.35 1.03
N THR A 150 -12.95 0.38 1.17
CA THR A 150 -13.43 1.33 0.14
C THR A 150 -13.22 2.80 0.49
N VAL A 151 -12.64 3.08 1.67
CA VAL A 151 -12.54 4.45 2.21
C VAL A 151 -11.61 5.31 1.36
N MET A 152 -10.40 4.82 1.05
CA MET A 152 -9.44 5.60 0.25
C MET A 152 -9.95 5.89 -1.18
N PRO A 153 -10.48 4.91 -1.94
CA PRO A 153 -11.13 5.20 -3.22
C PRO A 153 -12.32 6.16 -3.08
N ALA A 154 -13.15 6.06 -2.05
CA ALA A 154 -14.29 6.96 -1.85
C ALA A 154 -13.85 8.42 -1.61
N VAL A 155 -12.79 8.63 -0.82
CA VAL A 155 -12.24 9.97 -0.53
C VAL A 155 -11.65 10.62 -1.79
N LEU A 156 -10.97 9.84 -2.62
CA LEU A 156 -10.25 10.34 -3.79
C LEU A 156 -11.12 10.41 -5.05
N LEU A 157 -11.85 9.35 -5.37
CA LEU A 157 -12.60 9.20 -6.62
C LEU A 157 -14.04 9.73 -6.53
N ALA A 158 -14.73 9.52 -5.41
CA ALA A 158 -16.07 10.08 -5.17
C ALA A 158 -16.02 11.43 -4.42
N GLN A 159 -14.84 11.90 -4.05
CA GLN A 159 -14.64 13.18 -3.36
C GLN A 159 -15.47 13.32 -2.06
N LYS A 160 -15.72 12.20 -1.37
CA LYS A 160 -16.45 12.16 -0.10
C LYS A 160 -15.59 12.55 1.10
N GLY A 161 -16.20 13.03 2.19
CA GLY A 161 -15.47 13.28 3.43
C GLY A 161 -14.92 11.99 4.07
N VAL A 162 -13.97 12.10 5.02
CA VAL A 162 -13.38 10.92 5.70
C VAL A 162 -14.46 10.11 6.43
N PHE A 163 -15.23 10.76 7.31
CA PHE A 163 -16.27 10.10 8.10
C PHE A 163 -17.45 9.61 7.24
N GLU A 164 -17.80 10.36 6.20
CA GLU A 164 -18.80 9.93 5.22
C GLU A 164 -18.35 8.64 4.50
N SER A 165 -17.07 8.57 4.11
CA SER A 165 -16.50 7.39 3.45
C SER A 165 -16.47 6.18 4.38
N ILE A 166 -16.15 6.37 5.66
CA ILE A 166 -16.18 5.30 6.67
C ILE A 166 -17.61 4.81 6.90
N SER A 167 -18.55 5.72 7.12
CA SER A 167 -19.97 5.37 7.31
C SER A 167 -20.53 4.62 6.11
N ASN A 168 -20.19 5.05 4.90
CA ASN A 168 -20.56 4.34 3.67
C ASN A 168 -19.93 2.94 3.61
N ASN A 169 -18.65 2.78 3.97
CA ASN A 169 -18.00 1.47 4.01
C ASN A 169 -18.71 0.53 5.01
N PHE A 170 -19.10 1.02 6.20
CA PHE A 170 -19.90 0.24 7.15
C PHE A 170 -21.29 -0.14 6.63
N SER A 171 -21.96 0.77 5.92
CA SER A 171 -23.24 0.47 5.26
C SER A 171 -23.10 -0.65 4.21
N ILE A 172 -22.01 -0.62 3.42
CA ILE A 172 -21.67 -1.66 2.45
C ILE A 172 -21.39 -2.99 3.14
N ILE A 173 -20.61 -3.00 4.22
CA ILE A 173 -20.32 -4.21 5.02
C ILE A 173 -21.62 -4.80 5.55
N ARG A 174 -22.48 -3.99 6.17
CA ARG A 174 -23.76 -4.46 6.72
C ARG A 174 -24.65 -5.08 5.65
N SER A 175 -24.69 -4.47 4.46
CA SER A 175 -25.55 -4.91 3.36
C SER A 175 -24.98 -6.11 2.59
N ASN A 176 -23.66 -6.29 2.56
CA ASN A 176 -22.97 -7.30 1.74
C ASN A 176 -21.80 -7.97 2.50
N PHE A 177 -22.04 -8.40 3.73
CA PHE A 177 -20.99 -8.85 4.66
C PHE A 177 -20.10 -9.95 4.06
N PHE A 178 -20.68 -11.05 3.58
CA PHE A 178 -19.91 -12.18 3.03
C PHE A 178 -19.08 -11.80 1.82
N TYR A 179 -19.55 -10.86 1.00
CA TYR A 179 -18.81 -10.35 -0.15
C TYR A 179 -17.59 -9.53 0.30
N MET A 180 -17.78 -8.56 1.20
CA MET A 180 -16.69 -7.73 1.75
C MET A 180 -15.68 -8.56 2.53
N PHE A 181 -16.16 -9.57 3.26
CA PHE A 181 -15.33 -10.54 3.98
C PHE A 181 -14.40 -11.32 3.04
N ARG A 182 -14.93 -11.88 1.94
CA ARG A 182 -14.12 -12.62 0.94
C ARG A 182 -13.08 -11.73 0.26
N ILE A 183 -13.44 -10.50 -0.09
CA ILE A 183 -12.49 -9.54 -0.66
C ILE A 183 -11.38 -9.21 0.34
N SER A 184 -11.74 -8.95 1.60
CA SER A 184 -10.77 -8.61 2.65
C SER A 184 -9.82 -9.77 2.94
N ILE A 185 -10.31 -11.02 2.93
CA ILE A 185 -9.46 -12.22 2.99
C ILE A 185 -8.50 -12.28 1.81
N THR A 186 -8.95 -11.95 0.60
CA THR A 186 -8.09 -11.97 -0.59
C THR A 186 -6.94 -10.97 -0.46
N ILE A 187 -7.21 -9.76 0.03
CA ILE A 187 -6.17 -8.77 0.31
C ILE A 187 -5.23 -9.25 1.41
N LEU A 188 -5.75 -9.80 2.50
CA LEU A 188 -4.93 -10.37 3.57
C LEU A 188 -4.01 -11.47 3.04
N ALA A 189 -4.53 -12.37 2.21
CA ALA A 189 -3.75 -13.44 1.59
C ALA A 189 -2.62 -12.85 0.74
N LEU A 190 -2.87 -11.80 -0.06
CA LEU A 190 -1.81 -11.11 -0.82
C LEU A 190 -0.76 -10.47 0.08
N MET A 191 -1.17 -9.88 1.21
CA MET A 191 -0.25 -9.31 2.20
C MET A 191 0.63 -10.37 2.88
N ILE A 192 0.15 -11.61 3.01
CA ILE A 192 0.93 -12.75 3.54
C ILE A 192 1.80 -13.40 2.44
N ILE A 193 1.30 -13.48 1.21
CA ILE A 193 2.05 -14.01 0.05
C ILE A 193 3.27 -13.12 -0.23
N LYS A 194 3.14 -11.80 -0.09
CA LYS A 194 4.25 -10.84 -0.28
C LYS A 194 5.54 -11.27 0.46
N PRO A 195 5.57 -11.36 1.81
CA PRO A 195 6.79 -11.76 2.51
C PRO A 195 7.22 -13.19 2.16
N LEU A 196 6.30 -14.13 1.93
CA LEU A 196 6.65 -15.50 1.52
C LEU A 196 7.39 -15.55 0.19
N VAL A 197 6.93 -14.78 -0.81
CA VAL A 197 7.59 -14.67 -2.12
C VAL A 197 8.96 -14.00 -1.96
N THR A 198 9.05 -12.93 -1.17
CA THR A 198 10.32 -12.26 -0.87
C THR A 198 11.32 -13.23 -0.24
N PHE A 199 10.95 -13.93 0.83
CA PHE A 199 11.83 -14.90 1.49
C PHE A 199 12.20 -16.06 0.57
N GLY A 200 11.25 -16.58 -0.22
CA GLY A 200 11.49 -17.67 -1.17
C GLY A 200 12.49 -17.28 -2.25
N LEU A 201 12.36 -16.09 -2.83
CA LEU A 201 13.29 -15.56 -3.83
C LEU A 201 14.69 -15.33 -3.23
N ILE A 202 14.77 -14.77 -2.03
CA ILE A 202 16.03 -14.57 -1.31
C ILE A 202 16.71 -15.92 -1.03
N TYR A 203 15.95 -16.92 -0.57
CA TYR A 203 16.49 -18.25 -0.30
C TYR A 203 17.02 -18.95 -1.55
N LEU A 204 16.30 -18.85 -2.68
CA LEU A 204 16.78 -19.37 -3.96
C LEU A 204 18.10 -18.71 -4.37
N LEU A 205 18.22 -17.39 -4.24
CA LEU A 205 19.44 -16.65 -4.57
C LEU A 205 20.63 -17.09 -3.72
N LYS A 206 20.42 -17.35 -2.43
CA LYS A 206 21.47 -17.91 -1.55
C LYS A 206 21.95 -19.28 -2.03
N ASN A 207 21.01 -20.17 -2.38
CA ASN A 207 21.34 -21.49 -2.90
C ASN A 207 22.07 -21.46 -4.25
N PHE A 208 21.99 -20.37 -5.02
CA PHE A 208 22.78 -20.17 -6.25
C PHE A 208 24.22 -19.69 -6.01
N GLY A 209 24.68 -19.62 -4.75
CA GLY A 209 26.08 -19.31 -4.42
C GLY A 209 26.42 -17.83 -4.41
N LEU A 210 25.42 -16.93 -4.30
CA LEU A 210 25.62 -15.48 -4.14
C LEU A 210 26.06 -15.08 -2.70
N GLU A 211 26.81 -15.94 -2.00
CA GLU A 211 27.00 -15.87 -0.54
C GLU A 211 28.17 -15.00 -0.05
N THR A 212 28.84 -14.20 -0.88
CA THR A 212 29.98 -13.41 -0.37
C THR A 212 30.09 -12.02 -1.01
N SER A 213 29.33 -11.04 -0.49
CA SER A 213 29.68 -9.60 -0.42
C SER A 213 28.46 -8.72 -0.09
N SER A 214 28.69 -7.42 0.14
CA SER A 214 27.68 -6.35 0.17
C SER A 214 26.68 -6.36 -1.00
N LEU A 215 27.00 -7.10 -2.07
CA LEU A 215 26.10 -7.40 -3.18
C LEU A 215 24.87 -8.22 -2.74
N GLU A 216 24.98 -9.10 -1.74
CA GLU A 216 23.88 -9.94 -1.25
C GLU A 216 22.75 -9.09 -0.67
N MET A 217 23.08 -8.19 0.27
CA MET A 217 22.12 -7.27 0.88
C MET A 217 21.47 -6.37 -0.18
N SER A 218 22.26 -5.89 -1.14
CA SER A 218 21.75 -5.09 -2.26
C SER A 218 20.75 -5.86 -3.13
N ILE A 219 21.03 -7.13 -3.44
CA ILE A 219 20.13 -7.99 -4.22
C ILE A 219 18.85 -8.30 -3.45
N GLN A 220 18.94 -8.61 -2.15
CA GLN A 220 17.77 -8.84 -1.30
C GLN A 220 16.85 -7.62 -1.28
N ASN A 221 17.43 -6.43 -1.15
CA ASN A 221 16.72 -5.16 -1.16
C ASN A 221 16.05 -4.86 -2.51
N ILE A 222 16.70 -5.21 -3.63
CA ILE A 222 16.09 -5.14 -4.96
C ILE A 222 14.90 -6.10 -5.07
N VAL A 223 15.03 -7.34 -4.56
CA VAL A 223 13.94 -8.33 -4.58
C VAL A 223 12.74 -7.81 -3.78
N VAL A 224 12.96 -7.32 -2.56
CA VAL A 224 11.92 -6.69 -1.73
C VAL A 224 11.23 -5.57 -2.51
N THR A 225 12.00 -4.67 -3.09
CA THR A 225 11.51 -3.51 -3.86
C THR A 225 10.62 -3.94 -5.03
N VAL A 226 11.06 -4.95 -5.79
CA VAL A 226 10.33 -5.44 -6.96
C VAL A 226 9.04 -6.14 -6.55
N VAL A 227 9.09 -7.06 -5.56
CA VAL A 227 7.89 -7.78 -5.08
C VAL A 227 6.84 -6.79 -4.56
N ASP A 228 7.26 -5.78 -3.82
CA ASP A 228 6.40 -4.70 -3.33
C ASP A 228 5.74 -3.93 -4.46
N ALA A 229 6.53 -3.53 -5.46
CA ALA A 229 6.05 -2.80 -6.62
C ALA A 229 5.05 -3.61 -7.48
N PHE A 230 5.10 -4.94 -7.42
CA PHE A 230 4.13 -5.81 -8.08
C PHE A 230 2.83 -5.99 -7.29
N ILE A 231 2.93 -6.30 -6.00
CA ILE A 231 1.76 -6.72 -5.19
C ILE A 231 0.94 -5.51 -4.73
N LEU A 232 1.59 -4.43 -4.32
CA LEU A 232 0.90 -3.26 -3.74
C LEU A 232 -0.11 -2.63 -4.72
N PRO A 233 0.21 -2.36 -6.00
CA PRO A 233 -0.78 -1.84 -6.92
C PRO A 233 -1.95 -2.79 -7.16
N PHE A 234 -1.73 -4.11 -7.05
CA PHE A 234 -2.82 -5.08 -7.20
C PHE A 234 -3.79 -5.04 -6.02
N ILE A 235 -3.27 -4.87 -4.79
CA ILE A 235 -4.10 -4.64 -3.59
C ILE A 235 -4.98 -3.39 -3.78
N PHE A 236 -4.41 -2.28 -4.26
CA PHE A 236 -5.19 -1.08 -4.55
C PHE A 236 -6.20 -1.30 -5.68
N ALA A 237 -5.87 -2.08 -6.70
CA ALA A 237 -6.80 -2.40 -7.78
C ALA A 237 -8.03 -3.17 -7.27
N ILE A 238 -7.85 -4.08 -6.29
CA ILE A 238 -8.96 -4.77 -5.62
C ILE A 238 -9.83 -3.79 -4.83
N SER A 239 -9.20 -2.86 -4.10
CA SER A 239 -9.91 -1.81 -3.33
C SER A 239 -10.73 -0.89 -4.26
N VAL A 240 -10.14 -0.41 -5.35
CA VAL A 240 -10.81 0.42 -6.37
C VAL A 240 -11.93 -0.35 -7.07
N ALA A 241 -11.70 -1.61 -7.46
CA ALA A 241 -12.73 -2.45 -8.08
C ALA A 241 -13.92 -2.67 -7.12
N THR A 242 -13.64 -2.96 -5.85
CA THR A 242 -14.68 -3.13 -4.82
C THR A 242 -15.49 -1.85 -4.64
N PHE A 243 -14.82 -0.70 -4.61
CA PHE A 243 -15.48 0.60 -4.59
C PHE A 243 -16.39 0.79 -5.81
N PHE A 244 -15.95 0.48 -7.03
CA PHE A 244 -16.82 0.58 -8.20
C PHE A 244 -18.00 -0.40 -8.16
N SER A 245 -17.78 -1.66 -7.81
CA SER A 245 -18.86 -2.67 -7.71
C SER A 245 -19.92 -2.31 -6.66
N THR A 246 -19.52 -1.64 -5.58
CA THR A 246 -20.42 -1.29 -4.47
C THR A 246 -21.13 0.05 -4.67
N ASN A 247 -20.54 0.95 -5.47
CA ASN A 247 -21.01 2.30 -5.70
C ASN A 247 -21.68 2.49 -7.09
N SER A 248 -21.74 1.44 -7.94
CA SER A 248 -22.47 1.43 -9.21
C SER A 248 -23.99 1.25 -9.04
N LYS A 249 -24.55 1.84 -7.98
CA LYS A 249 -25.99 1.91 -7.70
C LYS A 249 -26.44 3.35 -7.68
#